data_AF-A0A452RG41-F1
#
_entry.id   AF-A0A452RG41-F1
#
_cell.length_a   1.000
_cell.length_b   1.000
_cell.length_c   1.000
_cell.angle_alpha   90.00
_cell.angle_beta   90.00
_cell.angle_gamma   90.00
#
_symmetry.space_group_name_H-M   'P 1'
#
loop_
_entity.id
_entity.type
_entity.pdbx_description
1 polymer ?
#
loop_
_entity_poly.entity_id
_entity_poly.type
_entity_poly.pdbx_seq_one_letter_code
_entity_poly.pdbx_strand_id
1 'polypeptide(L)'
;MTWPRSLDPFSQPLYERRKMIAFLSCRRGNSSTGTEVNVFPACAQRRHRASGFRSSTSRLWGRSGETRCAGRRGHVSLGVGVRYTDQGGEEEEDHESEEQLQHRILTAALDFVPAHGWTAEAIAEGAQSLGLSSAAASMFGNDGSELILHFVTQCNARLAHVLEEEQKLVQLGQAEKKKTDQFLRDAVETRLRMLIPYIEHWPRALSILMLPHNIPSSLSLITSMVDDMWHYAGDQSTDFNWYTRRAVLAGIYNTTELVMMQDSSPDYEDTWRFLENRINDAMNMGHTAKQVKSTGEALVQGLMGAAVTLKNLTGLNQRR
;
A
#
# COMPACT_ATOMS: atom_id res chain seq x y z
N MET A 1 -12.01 -29.73 9.79
CA MET A 1 -10.55 -29.67 9.94
C MET A 1 -10.21 -28.31 10.56
N THR A 2 -9.86 -28.29 11.84
CA THR A 2 -9.59 -27.08 12.62
C THR A 2 -8.07 -26.90 12.72
N TRP A 3 -7.56 -25.79 12.21
CA TRP A 3 -6.13 -25.44 12.28
C TRP A 3 -5.73 -25.00 13.70
N PRO A 4 -4.47 -25.23 14.14
CA PRO A 4 -3.96 -24.73 15.41
C PRO A 4 -3.82 -23.19 15.42
N ARG A 5 -4.26 -22.53 16.49
CA ARG A 5 -4.24 -21.06 16.66
C ARG A 5 -2.86 -20.40 16.53
N SER A 6 -1.78 -21.16 16.63
CA SER A 6 -0.40 -20.63 16.53
C SER A 6 0.08 -20.40 15.09
N LEU A 7 -0.68 -20.85 14.09
CA LEU A 7 -0.36 -20.70 12.66
C LEU A 7 -1.45 -19.91 11.91
N ASP A 8 -2.25 -19.12 12.63
CA ASP A 8 -3.30 -18.29 12.03
C ASP A 8 -2.74 -16.88 11.69
N PRO A 9 -2.41 -16.59 10.41
CA PRO A 9 -1.94 -15.27 10.00
C PRO A 9 -2.99 -14.16 10.17
N PHE A 10 -4.22 -14.49 10.58
CA PHE A 10 -5.35 -13.58 10.75
C PHE A 10 -5.70 -13.25 12.21
N SER A 11 -4.86 -13.64 13.19
CA SER A 11 -5.13 -13.46 14.63
C SER A 11 -4.83 -12.05 15.19
N GLN A 12 -4.44 -11.07 14.36
CA GLN A 12 -4.17 -9.70 14.84
C GLN A 12 -5.30 -8.71 14.50
N PRO A 13 -5.84 -7.95 15.48
CA PRO A 13 -6.89 -6.96 15.23
C PRO A 13 -6.44 -5.84 14.28
N LEU A 14 -7.31 -5.50 13.32
CA LEU A 14 -7.17 -4.47 12.26
C LEU A 14 -6.77 -3.06 12.73
N TYR A 15 -6.73 -2.78 14.03
CA TYR A 15 -6.34 -1.48 14.59
C TYR A 15 -4.81 -1.32 14.73
N GLU A 16 -4.05 -2.39 14.98
CA GLU A 16 -2.59 -2.27 15.15
C GLU A 16 -1.84 -2.20 13.80
N ARG A 17 -2.36 -2.84 12.72
CA ARG A 17 -1.79 -2.70 11.37
C ARG A 17 -1.95 -1.29 10.77
N ARG A 18 -2.99 -0.56 11.21
CA ARG A 18 -3.24 0.84 10.78
C ARG A 18 -2.24 1.84 11.37
N LYS A 19 -1.59 1.53 12.50
CA LYS A 19 -0.59 2.43 13.10
C LYS A 19 0.75 2.38 12.38
N MET A 20 1.23 1.21 11.92
CA MET A 20 2.51 1.13 11.21
C MET A 20 2.53 1.89 9.88
N ILE A 21 1.45 1.81 9.08
CA ILE A 21 1.39 2.48 7.78
C ILE A 21 1.26 4.01 7.94
N ALA A 22 0.50 4.48 8.94
CA ALA A 22 0.43 5.90 9.28
C ALA A 22 1.76 6.45 9.84
N PHE A 23 2.51 5.64 10.62
CA PHE A 23 3.81 6.03 11.15
C PHE A 23 4.90 6.12 10.06
N LEU A 24 4.85 5.23 9.07
CA LEU A 24 5.79 5.24 7.94
C LEU A 24 5.50 6.37 6.93
N SER A 25 4.24 6.73 6.71
CA SER A 25 3.87 7.85 5.86
C SER A 25 4.21 9.22 6.49
N CYS A 26 4.12 9.32 7.83
CA CYS A 26 4.49 10.55 8.55
C CYS A 26 6.02 10.75 8.68
N ARG A 27 6.83 9.67 8.63
CA ARG A 27 8.30 9.73 8.75
C ARG A 27 9.02 10.03 7.43
N ARG A 28 8.36 9.89 6.28
CA ARG A 28 8.89 10.26 4.95
C ARG A 28 8.59 11.70 4.52
N GLY A 29 7.84 12.47 5.32
CA GLY A 29 7.38 13.81 4.95
C GLY A 29 7.95 14.97 5.77
N ASN A 30 9.03 14.77 6.54
CA ASN A 30 9.57 15.85 7.37
C ASN A 30 11.10 15.97 7.29
N SER A 31 11.57 16.52 6.18
CA SER A 31 12.79 17.30 6.15
C SER A 31 12.51 18.62 5.42
N SER A 32 12.88 19.70 6.09
CA SER A 32 12.94 21.11 5.66
C SER A 32 11.70 22.01 5.84
N THR A 33 11.90 22.94 6.78
CA THR A 33 11.38 24.31 6.86
C THR A 33 9.91 24.51 7.23
N GLY A 34 9.72 24.97 8.47
CA GLY A 34 8.44 25.37 9.01
C GLY A 34 7.88 26.63 8.35
N THR A 35 6.58 26.62 8.11
CA THR A 35 5.70 27.78 8.26
C THR A 35 4.31 27.23 8.52
N GLU A 36 3.84 27.32 9.78
CA GLU A 36 2.47 26.98 10.13
C GLU A 36 1.49 27.91 9.40
N VAL A 37 0.60 27.36 8.59
CA VAL A 37 -0.61 28.05 8.13
C VAL A 37 -1.81 27.25 8.61
N ASN A 38 -2.34 27.65 9.77
CA ASN A 38 -3.60 27.19 10.32
C ASN A 38 -4.76 27.72 9.46
N VAL A 39 -5.59 26.84 8.89
CA VAL A 39 -6.95 27.20 8.47
C VAL A 39 -7.92 26.04 8.80
N PHE A 40 -8.65 26.21 9.89
CA PHE A 40 -9.96 25.59 10.17
C PHE A 40 -10.95 26.72 10.53
N PRO A 41 -12.28 26.51 10.48
CA PRO A 41 -13.19 27.42 9.80
C PRO A 41 -13.84 28.44 10.74
N ALA A 42 -14.22 29.57 10.15
CA ALA A 42 -14.90 30.67 10.80
C ALA A 42 -16.36 30.35 11.14
N CYS A 43 -16.78 30.70 12.36
CA CYS A 43 -18.16 31.03 12.66
C CYS A 43 -18.25 32.06 13.81
N ALA A 44 -19.15 33.04 13.63
CA ALA A 44 -19.73 33.96 14.62
C ALA A 44 -18.94 35.21 15.11
N GLN A 45 -19.12 36.31 14.39
CA GLN A 45 -19.69 37.60 14.83
C GLN A 45 -19.59 38.02 16.32
N ARG A 46 -18.84 39.09 16.65
CA ARG A 46 -19.38 40.32 17.29
C ARG A 46 -18.35 41.45 17.46
N ARG A 47 -18.85 42.67 17.26
CA ARG A 47 -18.20 43.99 17.27
C ARG A 47 -17.81 44.46 18.67
N HIS A 48 -16.74 45.27 18.78
CA HIS A 48 -16.68 46.66 19.33
C HIS A 48 -15.20 47.06 19.53
N ARG A 49 -14.65 48.00 18.74
CA ARG A 49 -14.51 49.47 18.93
C ARG A 49 -13.27 49.94 19.72
N ALA A 50 -12.46 50.77 19.02
CA ALA A 50 -11.62 51.91 19.49
C ALA A 50 -10.45 51.60 20.45
N SER A 51 -9.29 52.26 20.48
CA SER A 51 -8.66 53.46 19.89
C SER A 51 -7.20 53.39 20.38
N GLY A 52 -6.13 53.70 19.65
CA GLY A 52 -5.67 55.05 19.29
C GLY A 52 -4.26 55.34 19.87
N PHE A 53 -3.50 56.16 19.13
CA PHE A 53 -2.25 56.89 19.50
C PHE A 53 -0.91 56.11 19.53
N ARG A 54 0.06 56.33 18.60
CA ARG A 54 1.06 57.44 18.45
C ARG A 54 1.85 57.68 19.76
N SER A 55 3.16 57.85 19.84
CA SER A 55 4.30 58.20 18.96
C SER A 55 5.56 58.08 19.87
N SER A 56 6.83 57.89 19.48
CA SER A 56 7.74 58.79 18.75
C SER A 56 9.18 58.43 19.18
N THR A 57 10.14 58.40 18.23
CA THR A 57 11.54 58.95 18.25
C THR A 57 12.42 58.84 19.51
N SER A 58 13.74 58.62 19.50
CA SER A 58 14.83 58.92 18.53
C SER A 58 16.20 58.57 19.17
N ARG A 59 17.21 58.24 18.31
CA ARG A 59 18.66 58.67 18.29
C ARG A 59 19.48 58.59 19.60
N LEU A 60 20.81 58.44 19.67
CA LEU A 60 21.99 58.24 18.80
C LEU A 60 23.18 58.02 19.76
N TRP A 61 24.18 57.25 19.29
CA TRP A 61 25.65 57.35 19.49
C TRP A 61 26.32 57.57 20.86
N GLY A 62 27.42 56.84 21.06
CA GLY A 62 28.51 57.21 21.97
C GLY A 62 29.67 56.21 21.94
N ARG A 63 30.82 56.62 21.43
CA ARG A 63 32.09 55.87 21.32
C ARG A 63 33.09 56.41 22.35
N SER A 64 34.19 55.67 22.56
CA SER A 64 35.55 56.05 23.04
C SER A 64 35.96 55.61 24.45
N GLY A 65 37.19 55.09 24.56
CA GLY A 65 37.98 55.09 25.81
C GLY A 65 39.08 54.02 25.89
N GLU A 66 40.31 54.34 25.48
CA GLU A 66 41.55 53.59 25.71
C GLU A 66 42.18 53.87 27.10
N THR A 67 43.02 52.95 27.62
CA THR A 67 44.32 53.15 28.34
C THR A 67 44.73 51.82 29.04
N ARG A 68 45.96 51.48 29.48
CA ARG A 68 47.37 51.62 29.03
C ARG A 68 48.25 50.80 30.03
N CYS A 69 49.15 49.95 29.52
CA CYS A 69 50.52 49.52 29.97
C CYS A 69 50.89 48.82 31.32
N ALA A 70 51.95 47.98 31.17
CA ALA A 70 53.00 47.45 32.09
C ALA A 70 52.68 46.18 32.92
N GLY A 71 53.51 45.13 33.07
CA GLY A 71 54.85 44.75 32.60
C GLY A 71 55.61 43.94 33.68
N ARG A 72 56.04 42.68 33.43
CA ARG A 72 57.32 42.03 33.87
C ARG A 72 57.31 40.48 33.86
N ARG A 73 58.37 39.94 33.21
CA ARG A 73 59.23 38.74 33.48
C ARG A 73 58.60 37.40 33.93
N GLY A 74 58.68 36.42 33.02
CA GLY A 74 59.59 35.25 33.13
C GLY A 74 59.13 34.02 33.92
N HIS A 75 58.74 32.96 33.21
CA HIS A 75 59.24 31.60 33.48
C HIS A 75 59.07 30.72 32.23
N VAL A 76 60.13 30.00 31.87
CA VAL A 76 60.15 28.97 30.84
C VAL A 76 59.55 27.69 31.43
N SER A 77 58.70 26.99 30.67
CA SER A 77 58.63 25.54 30.70
C SER A 77 58.05 25.03 29.38
N LEU A 78 58.84 24.22 28.68
CA LEU A 78 58.44 23.51 27.46
C LEU A 78 57.40 22.43 27.79
N GLY A 79 56.37 22.35 26.97
CA GLY A 79 55.47 21.21 26.89
C GLY A 79 54.84 21.17 25.51
N VAL A 80 55.32 20.25 24.66
CA VAL A 80 54.90 20.04 23.28
C VAL A 80 53.43 19.65 23.24
N GLY A 81 52.58 20.53 22.72
CA GLY A 81 51.21 20.20 22.31
C GLY A 81 51.17 20.17 20.79
N VAL A 82 51.27 18.98 20.20
CA VAL A 82 50.92 18.77 18.79
C VAL A 82 49.44 19.13 18.65
N ARG A 83 49.16 20.27 18.02
CA ARG A 83 47.81 20.61 17.57
C ARG A 83 47.46 19.65 16.45
N TYR A 84 46.70 18.60 16.77
CA TYR A 84 45.88 17.95 15.76
C TYR A 84 44.85 19.00 15.33
N THR A 85 44.99 19.50 14.11
CA THR A 85 43.91 20.21 13.44
C THR A 85 42.81 19.19 13.24
N ASP A 86 41.81 19.26 14.10
CA ASP A 86 40.50 18.67 13.88
C ASP A 86 39.88 19.40 12.68
N GLN A 87 40.16 18.88 11.50
CA GLN A 87 39.35 19.11 10.31
C GLN A 87 38.51 17.85 10.12
N GLY A 88 37.62 17.58 11.08
CA GLY A 88 36.42 16.80 10.82
C GLY A 88 35.53 17.60 9.87
N GLY A 89 35.81 17.49 8.57
CA GLY A 89 34.74 17.66 7.59
C GLY A 89 33.77 16.53 7.86
N GLU A 90 32.58 16.87 8.33
CA GLU A 90 31.43 15.96 8.36
C GLU A 90 31.07 15.65 6.90
N GLU A 91 31.79 14.70 6.29
CA GLU A 91 31.23 13.92 5.20
C GLU A 91 30.14 13.05 5.86
N GLU A 92 28.88 13.47 5.73
CA GLU A 92 27.74 12.59 5.99
C GLU A 92 27.87 11.41 5.01
N GLU A 93 28.59 10.36 5.42
CA GLU A 93 28.54 9.06 4.74
C GLU A 93 27.11 8.54 4.90
N ASP A 94 26.29 8.72 3.86
CA ASP A 94 24.98 8.07 3.73
C ASP A 94 25.19 6.55 3.72
N HIS A 95 25.22 5.94 4.90
CA HIS A 95 25.34 4.50 5.05
C HIS A 95 24.05 3.84 4.56
N GLU A 96 24.11 3.20 3.40
CA GLU A 96 23.04 2.35 2.88
C GLU A 96 22.84 1.13 3.78
N SER A 97 21.60 0.83 4.14
CA SER A 97 21.28 -0.38 4.90
C SER A 97 21.35 -1.63 4.02
N GLU A 98 21.61 -2.79 4.62
CA GLU A 98 21.63 -4.07 3.90
C GLU A 98 20.31 -4.33 3.14
N GLU A 99 19.17 -3.99 3.74
CA GLU A 99 17.85 -4.12 3.11
C GLU A 99 17.70 -3.24 1.85
N GLN A 100 18.24 -2.01 1.89
CA GLN A 100 18.22 -1.09 0.75
C GLN A 100 19.10 -1.62 -0.38
N LEU A 101 20.28 -2.16 -0.05
CA LEU A 101 21.16 -2.81 -1.01
C LEU A 101 20.50 -4.03 -1.65
N GLN A 102 19.90 -4.91 -0.85
CA GLN A 102 19.16 -6.08 -1.35
C GLN A 102 18.04 -5.66 -2.30
N HIS A 103 17.24 -4.65 -1.92
CA HIS A 103 16.17 -4.12 -2.77
C HIS A 103 16.69 -3.58 -4.10
N ARG A 104 17.82 -2.85 -4.10
CA ARG A 104 18.44 -2.35 -5.34
C ARG A 104 18.90 -3.48 -6.25
N ILE A 105 19.56 -4.49 -5.70
CA ILE A 105 20.01 -5.66 -6.47
C ILE A 105 18.83 -6.38 -7.09
N LEU A 106 17.79 -6.68 -6.32
CA LEU A 106 16.59 -7.36 -6.83
C LEU A 106 15.85 -6.52 -7.88
N THR A 107 15.84 -5.19 -7.72
CA THR A 107 15.25 -4.28 -8.72
C THR A 107 16.04 -4.30 -10.03
N ALA A 108 17.37 -4.23 -9.96
CA ALA A 108 18.24 -4.31 -11.15
C ALA A 108 18.17 -5.68 -11.83
N ALA A 109 18.01 -6.76 -11.05
CA ALA A 109 17.89 -8.12 -11.56
C ALA A 109 16.66 -8.33 -12.47
N LEU A 110 15.60 -7.53 -12.32
CA LEU A 110 14.39 -7.64 -13.16
C LEU A 110 14.69 -7.45 -14.65
N ASP A 111 15.62 -6.56 -15.00
CA ASP A 111 16.00 -6.32 -16.41
C ASP A 111 16.62 -7.57 -17.08
N PHE A 112 17.12 -8.50 -16.27
CA PHE A 112 17.78 -9.74 -16.73
C PHE A 112 16.87 -10.97 -16.68
N VAL A 113 15.68 -10.86 -16.08
CA VAL A 113 14.70 -11.97 -15.99
C VAL A 113 14.26 -12.47 -17.38
N PRO A 114 14.02 -11.62 -18.40
CA PRO A 114 13.65 -12.12 -19.74
C PRO A 114 14.70 -13.06 -20.34
N ALA A 115 15.99 -12.83 -20.05
CA ALA A 115 17.09 -13.64 -20.57
C ALA A 115 17.44 -14.85 -19.69
N HIS A 116 17.43 -14.70 -18.37
CA HIS A 116 17.93 -15.70 -17.42
C HIS A 116 16.83 -16.39 -16.60
N GLY A 117 15.59 -15.94 -16.71
CA GLY A 117 14.47 -16.37 -15.90
C GLY A 117 14.56 -15.90 -14.44
N TRP A 118 13.69 -16.46 -13.59
CA TRP A 118 13.65 -16.18 -12.16
C TRP A 118 14.69 -17.03 -11.42
N THR A 119 15.96 -16.61 -11.49
CA THR A 119 17.11 -17.43 -11.08
C THR A 119 18.18 -16.60 -10.36
N ALA A 120 19.10 -17.28 -9.68
CA ALA A 120 20.26 -16.65 -9.05
C ALA A 120 21.19 -15.99 -10.09
N GLU A 121 21.21 -16.50 -11.32
CA GLU A 121 21.94 -15.90 -12.43
C GLU A 121 21.40 -14.50 -12.76
N ALA A 122 20.08 -14.30 -12.82
CA ALA A 122 19.49 -12.97 -13.03
C ALA A 122 19.87 -11.99 -11.90
N ILE A 123 19.94 -12.49 -10.66
CA ILE A 123 20.37 -11.70 -9.49
C ILE A 123 21.85 -11.32 -9.61
N ALA A 124 22.71 -12.26 -10.04
CA ALA A 124 24.13 -12.01 -10.24
C ALA A 124 24.39 -10.98 -11.34
N GLU A 125 23.64 -11.02 -12.44
CA GLU A 125 23.71 -10.00 -13.50
C GLU A 125 23.19 -8.64 -13.00
N GLY A 126 22.10 -8.63 -12.23
CA GLY A 126 21.60 -7.43 -11.55
C GLY A 126 22.66 -6.78 -10.65
N ALA A 127 23.35 -7.58 -9.83
CA ALA A 127 24.45 -7.10 -8.99
C ALA A 127 25.62 -6.53 -9.81
N GLN A 128 26.03 -7.23 -10.88
CA GLN A 128 27.09 -6.78 -11.78
C GLN A 128 26.75 -5.46 -12.47
N SER A 129 25.48 -5.26 -12.87
CA SER A 129 25.01 -4.00 -13.48
C SER A 129 25.13 -2.79 -12.54
N LEU A 130 25.11 -3.03 -11.22
CA LEU A 130 25.31 -2.02 -10.19
C LEU A 130 26.80 -1.83 -9.81
N GLY A 131 27.72 -2.50 -10.50
CA GLY A 131 29.16 -2.48 -10.20
C GLY A 131 29.55 -3.33 -8.99
N LEU A 132 28.67 -4.22 -8.52
CA LEU A 132 28.95 -5.15 -7.43
C LEU A 132 29.54 -6.46 -7.96
N SER A 133 30.22 -7.20 -7.10
CA SER A 133 30.66 -8.57 -7.42
C SER A 133 29.45 -9.50 -7.61
N SER A 134 29.54 -10.47 -8.52
CA SER A 134 28.55 -11.54 -8.66
C SER A 134 28.37 -12.35 -7.38
N ALA A 135 29.37 -12.34 -6.48
CA ALA A 135 29.26 -12.91 -5.15
C ALA A 135 28.14 -12.28 -4.30
N ALA A 136 27.69 -11.05 -4.60
CA ALA A 136 26.55 -10.44 -3.92
C ALA A 136 25.24 -11.25 -4.09
N ALA A 137 25.12 -12.08 -5.13
CA ALA A 137 23.98 -12.97 -5.29
C ALA A 137 23.89 -14.01 -4.16
N SER A 138 24.98 -14.31 -3.45
CA SER A 138 24.98 -15.27 -2.33
C SER A 138 24.21 -14.77 -1.10
N MET A 139 23.78 -13.50 -1.09
CA MET A 139 22.89 -12.97 -0.05
C MET A 139 21.46 -13.51 -0.19
N PHE A 140 21.12 -14.11 -1.33
CA PHE A 140 19.79 -14.61 -1.66
C PHE A 140 19.79 -16.13 -1.81
N GLY A 141 18.60 -16.73 -1.71
CA GLY A 141 18.38 -18.14 -2.04
C GLY A 141 18.62 -18.45 -3.52
N ASN A 142 18.92 -19.71 -3.81
CA ASN A 142 19.17 -20.18 -5.19
C ASN A 142 17.87 -20.44 -5.99
N ASP A 143 16.70 -20.39 -5.34
CA ASP A 143 15.42 -20.75 -5.97
C ASP A 143 14.74 -19.58 -6.69
N GLY A 144 15.28 -18.36 -6.57
CA GLY A 144 14.74 -17.14 -7.18
C GLY A 144 13.48 -16.63 -6.49
N SER A 145 13.08 -17.20 -5.35
CA SER A 145 11.84 -16.84 -4.66
C SER A 145 11.84 -15.39 -4.19
N GLU A 146 12.96 -14.88 -3.67
CA GLU A 146 13.10 -13.50 -3.23
C GLU A 146 12.92 -12.51 -4.38
N LEU A 147 13.44 -12.83 -5.57
CA LEU A 147 13.28 -12.00 -6.77
C LEU A 147 11.81 -11.95 -7.23
N ILE A 148 11.12 -13.09 -7.20
CA ILE A 148 9.70 -13.16 -7.57
C ILE A 148 8.84 -12.41 -6.54
N LEU A 149 9.07 -12.63 -5.25
CA LEU A 149 8.33 -11.96 -4.18
C LEU A 149 8.56 -10.44 -4.20
N HIS A 150 9.78 -10.01 -4.50
CA HIS A 150 10.12 -8.61 -4.75
C HIS A 150 9.33 -8.03 -5.91
N PHE A 151 9.32 -8.72 -7.06
CA PHE A 151 8.56 -8.32 -8.23
C PHE A 151 7.05 -8.21 -7.95
N VAL A 152 6.45 -9.19 -7.27
CA VAL A 152 5.03 -9.17 -6.90
C VAL A 152 4.74 -7.98 -5.98
N THR A 153 5.62 -7.73 -5.01
CA THR A 153 5.50 -6.59 -4.09
C THR A 153 5.56 -5.26 -4.85
N GLN A 154 6.50 -5.12 -5.79
CA GLN A 154 6.64 -3.93 -6.63
C GLN A 154 5.41 -3.72 -7.53
N CYS A 155 4.87 -4.78 -8.12
CA CYS A 155 3.65 -4.70 -8.93
C CYS A 155 2.43 -4.26 -8.10
N ASN A 156 2.30 -4.80 -6.88
CA ASN A 156 1.21 -4.43 -5.97
C ASN A 156 1.33 -2.97 -5.53
N ALA A 157 2.55 -2.50 -5.21
CA ALA A 157 2.79 -1.09 -4.88
C ALA A 157 2.48 -0.17 -6.07
N ARG A 158 2.87 -0.56 -7.29
CA ARG A 158 2.55 0.19 -8.51
C ARG A 158 1.05 0.23 -8.76
N LEU A 159 0.33 -0.88 -8.55
CA LEU A 159 -1.13 -0.92 -8.67
C LEU A 159 -1.76 0.05 -7.66
N ALA A 160 -1.36 -0.02 -6.39
CA ALA A 160 -1.89 0.87 -5.35
C ALA A 160 -1.71 2.35 -5.71
N HIS A 161 -0.55 2.72 -6.28
CA HIS A 161 -0.30 4.07 -6.77
C HIS A 161 -1.25 4.47 -7.91
N VAL A 162 -1.42 3.60 -8.92
CA VAL A 162 -2.36 3.87 -10.04
C VAL A 162 -3.78 4.06 -9.53
N LEU A 163 -4.24 3.21 -8.61
CA LEU A 163 -5.59 3.31 -8.04
C LEU A 163 -5.76 4.57 -7.19
N GLU A 164 -4.72 4.99 -6.46
CA GLU A 164 -4.72 6.24 -5.71
C GLU A 164 -4.82 7.46 -6.63
N GLU A 165 -4.09 7.47 -7.75
CA GLU A 165 -4.15 8.52 -8.76
C GLU A 165 -5.54 8.59 -9.41
N GLU A 166 -6.11 7.46 -9.81
CA GLU A 166 -7.48 7.40 -10.34
C GLU A 166 -8.50 7.94 -9.32
N GLN A 167 -8.36 7.59 -8.04
CA GLN A 167 -9.24 8.09 -6.99
C GLN A 167 -9.09 9.61 -6.79
N LYS A 168 -7.87 10.15 -6.86
CA LYS A 168 -7.63 11.60 -6.79
C LYS A 168 -8.33 12.34 -7.93
N LEU A 169 -8.29 11.81 -9.15
CA LEU A 169 -9.00 12.41 -10.30
C LEU A 169 -10.52 12.45 -10.08
N VAL A 170 -11.10 11.40 -9.49
CA VAL A 170 -12.52 11.38 -9.13
C VAL A 170 -12.85 12.41 -8.04
N GLN A 171 -11.99 12.55 -7.02
CA GLN A 171 -12.18 13.54 -5.95
C GLN A 171 -12.09 14.99 -6.45
N LEU A 172 -11.24 15.24 -7.44
CA LEU A 172 -11.10 16.55 -8.08
C LEU A 172 -12.19 16.84 -9.12
N GLY A 173 -13.12 15.90 -9.36
CA GLY A 173 -14.19 16.03 -10.35
C GLY A 173 -13.69 15.98 -11.80
N GLN A 174 -12.47 15.47 -12.03
CA GLN A 174 -11.85 15.34 -13.35
C GLN A 174 -12.19 14.00 -14.02
N ALA A 175 -12.68 13.03 -13.25
CA ALA A 175 -13.16 11.74 -13.73
C ALA A 175 -14.46 11.34 -13.01
N GLU A 176 -15.32 10.57 -13.68
CA GLU A 176 -16.49 9.99 -13.04
C GLU A 176 -16.14 8.72 -12.26
N LYS A 177 -16.86 8.47 -11.16
CA LYS A 177 -16.71 7.23 -10.41
C LYS A 177 -17.20 6.05 -11.25
N LYS A 178 -16.29 5.15 -11.62
CA LYS A 178 -16.60 3.90 -12.32
C LYS A 178 -17.52 3.02 -11.46
N LYS A 179 -18.39 2.23 -12.12
CA LYS A 179 -19.13 1.16 -11.45
C LYS A 179 -18.17 0.09 -10.95
N THR A 180 -18.54 -0.64 -9.91
CA THR A 180 -17.67 -1.62 -9.25
C THR A 180 -17.19 -2.73 -10.19
N ASP A 181 -18.05 -3.23 -11.07
CA ASP A 181 -17.72 -4.21 -12.09
C ASP A 181 -16.64 -3.70 -13.06
N GLN A 182 -16.85 -2.50 -13.63
CA GLN A 182 -15.86 -1.88 -14.51
C GLN A 182 -14.54 -1.61 -13.78
N PHE A 183 -14.62 -1.06 -12.56
CA PHE A 183 -13.44 -0.75 -11.75
C PHE A 183 -12.58 -2.01 -11.48
N LEU A 184 -13.21 -3.11 -11.08
CA LEU A 184 -12.48 -4.35 -10.78
C LEU A 184 -11.86 -4.97 -12.03
N ARG A 185 -12.54 -4.89 -13.19
CA ARG A 185 -11.97 -5.30 -14.48
C ARG A 185 -10.71 -4.49 -14.78
N ASP A 186 -10.80 -3.17 -14.74
CA ASP A 186 -9.68 -2.27 -15.04
C ASP A 186 -8.51 -2.51 -14.09
N ALA A 187 -8.78 -2.70 -12.79
CA ALA A 187 -7.74 -2.94 -11.79
C ALA A 187 -7.02 -4.28 -11.99
N VAL A 188 -7.77 -5.36 -12.26
CA VAL A 188 -7.18 -6.69 -12.53
C VAL A 188 -6.41 -6.68 -13.85
N GLU A 189 -6.95 -6.07 -14.90
CA GLU A 189 -6.26 -5.90 -16.18
C GLU A 189 -4.97 -5.10 -16.02
N THR A 190 -5.03 -3.95 -15.35
CA THR A 190 -3.85 -3.11 -15.05
C THR A 190 -2.77 -3.90 -14.32
N ARG A 191 -3.15 -4.72 -13.34
CA ARG A 191 -2.22 -5.56 -12.58
C ARG A 191 -1.61 -6.69 -13.41
N LEU A 192 -2.41 -7.36 -14.24
CA LEU A 192 -1.95 -8.47 -15.08
C LEU A 192 -1.09 -7.99 -16.26
N ARG A 193 -1.36 -6.80 -16.81
CA ARG A 193 -0.51 -6.18 -17.84
C ARG A 193 0.94 -5.98 -17.38
N MET A 194 1.19 -5.86 -16.07
CA MET A 194 2.55 -5.77 -15.52
C MET A 194 3.36 -7.07 -15.72
N LEU A 195 2.70 -8.20 -15.99
CA LEU A 195 3.34 -9.49 -16.24
C LEU A 195 3.83 -9.66 -17.69
N ILE A 196 3.31 -8.86 -18.64
CA ILE A 196 3.57 -9.03 -20.08
C ILE A 196 5.07 -9.10 -20.41
N PRO A 197 5.96 -8.24 -19.86
CA PRO A 197 7.39 -8.33 -20.15
C PRO A 197 8.07 -9.62 -19.65
N TYR A 198 7.42 -10.32 -18.73
CA TYR A 198 7.95 -11.50 -18.03
C TYR A 198 7.12 -12.77 -18.28
N ILE A 199 6.17 -12.72 -19.21
CA ILE A 199 5.13 -13.75 -19.37
C ILE A 199 5.72 -15.11 -19.75
N GLU A 200 6.83 -15.14 -20.49
CA GLU A 200 7.54 -16.36 -20.89
C GLU A 200 7.99 -17.19 -19.69
N HIS A 201 8.50 -16.52 -18.64
CA HIS A 201 9.02 -17.17 -17.43
C HIS A 201 8.01 -17.21 -16.28
N TRP A 202 6.84 -16.58 -16.44
CA TRP A 202 5.82 -16.49 -15.39
C TRP A 202 5.23 -17.84 -14.93
N PRO A 203 5.01 -18.85 -15.81
CA PRO A 203 4.57 -20.17 -15.35
C PRO A 203 5.52 -20.81 -14.34
N ARG A 204 6.84 -20.59 -14.50
CA ARG A 204 7.86 -21.05 -13.56
C ARG A 204 7.83 -20.22 -12.26
N ALA A 205 7.64 -18.91 -12.34
CA ALA A 205 7.49 -18.09 -11.13
C ALA A 205 6.30 -18.54 -10.27
N LEU A 206 5.15 -18.82 -10.90
CA LEU A 206 3.98 -19.31 -10.18
C LEU A 206 4.22 -20.65 -9.49
N SER A 207 4.95 -21.58 -10.12
CA SER A 207 5.27 -22.85 -9.47
C SER A 207 6.16 -22.68 -8.24
N ILE A 208 7.11 -21.73 -8.29
CA ILE A 208 7.97 -21.37 -7.15
C ILE A 208 7.15 -20.70 -6.03
N LEU A 209 6.22 -19.79 -6.37
CA LEU A 209 5.35 -19.11 -5.40
C LEU A 209 4.40 -20.08 -4.67
N MET A 210 4.09 -21.23 -5.29
CA MET A 210 3.27 -22.30 -4.72
C MET A 210 4.07 -23.31 -3.88
N LEU A 211 5.38 -23.15 -3.72
CA LEU A 211 6.17 -24.02 -2.83
C LEU A 211 5.78 -23.77 -1.37
N PRO A 212 5.76 -24.80 -0.50
CA PRO A 212 5.27 -24.68 0.87
C PRO A 212 5.89 -23.55 1.70
N HIS A 213 7.18 -23.24 1.49
CA HIS A 213 7.86 -22.14 2.19
C HIS A 213 7.48 -20.75 1.66
N ASN A 214 7.04 -20.65 0.41
CA ASN A 214 6.65 -19.39 -0.23
C ASN A 214 5.15 -19.08 -0.09
N ILE A 215 4.30 -20.10 0.06
CA ILE A 215 2.84 -19.94 0.16
C ILE A 215 2.40 -18.85 1.16
N PRO A 216 2.93 -18.77 2.40
CA PRO A 216 2.50 -17.74 3.35
C PRO A 216 2.74 -16.31 2.83
N SER A 217 3.92 -16.06 2.27
CA SER A 217 4.29 -14.76 1.70
C SER A 217 3.47 -14.44 0.44
N SER A 218 3.38 -15.39 -0.49
CA SER A 218 2.59 -15.27 -1.72
C SER A 218 1.11 -14.96 -1.42
N LEU A 219 0.51 -15.70 -0.48
CA LEU A 219 -0.88 -15.51 -0.08
C LEU A 219 -1.11 -14.17 0.62
N SER A 220 -0.15 -13.73 1.45
CA SER A 220 -0.20 -12.40 2.07
C SER A 220 -0.20 -11.28 1.01
N LEU A 221 0.60 -11.43 -0.05
CA LEU A 221 0.64 -10.47 -1.15
C LEU A 221 -0.65 -10.46 -1.98
N ILE A 222 -1.20 -11.64 -2.31
CA ILE A 222 -2.47 -11.75 -3.04
C ILE A 222 -3.62 -11.15 -2.24
N THR A 223 -3.71 -11.49 -0.95
CA THR A 223 -4.79 -10.97 -0.09
C THR A 223 -4.68 -9.46 0.10
N SER A 224 -3.47 -8.92 0.31
CA SER A 224 -3.27 -7.46 0.42
C SER A 224 -3.65 -6.73 -0.88
N MET A 225 -3.27 -7.28 -2.04
CA MET A 225 -3.63 -6.71 -3.35
C MET A 225 -5.14 -6.70 -3.59
N VAL A 226 -5.82 -7.81 -3.27
CA VAL A 226 -7.28 -7.91 -3.39
C VAL A 226 -7.98 -6.94 -2.44
N ASP A 227 -7.44 -6.76 -1.23
CA ASP A 227 -7.94 -5.78 -0.26
C ASP A 227 -7.82 -4.35 -0.80
N ASP A 228 -6.68 -3.99 -1.40
CA ASP A 228 -6.47 -2.68 -2.02
C ASP A 228 -7.45 -2.44 -3.17
N MET A 229 -7.64 -3.42 -4.07
CA MET A 229 -8.63 -3.31 -5.15
C MET A 229 -10.04 -3.05 -4.61
N TRP A 230 -10.49 -3.79 -3.58
CA TRP A 230 -11.80 -3.56 -2.97
C TRP A 230 -11.90 -2.24 -2.21
N HIS A 231 -10.80 -1.79 -1.59
CA HIS A 231 -10.73 -0.49 -0.92
C HIS A 231 -11.00 0.64 -1.90
N TYR A 232 -10.26 0.68 -3.02
CA TYR A 232 -10.42 1.70 -4.04
C TYR A 232 -11.73 1.59 -4.84
N ALA A 233 -12.31 0.39 -4.95
CA ALA A 233 -13.66 0.20 -5.48
C ALA A 233 -14.76 0.85 -4.58
N GLY A 234 -14.40 1.25 -3.36
CA GLY A 234 -15.29 1.86 -2.38
C GLY A 234 -16.14 0.84 -1.61
N ASP A 235 -15.67 -0.40 -1.45
CA ASP A 235 -16.37 -1.41 -0.67
C ASP A 235 -16.53 -0.98 0.79
N GLN A 236 -17.76 -1.06 1.30
CA GLN A 236 -18.11 -0.80 2.70
C GLN A 236 -18.59 -2.07 3.40
N SER A 237 -18.29 -3.25 2.83
CA SER A 237 -18.79 -4.52 3.33
C SER A 237 -18.11 -4.91 4.65
N THR A 238 -18.91 -5.33 5.62
CA THR A 238 -18.46 -5.92 6.88
C THR A 238 -18.79 -7.42 6.93
N ASP A 239 -18.17 -8.14 7.87
CA ASP A 239 -18.53 -9.51 8.24
C ASP A 239 -18.40 -10.53 7.09
N PHE A 240 -19.37 -11.44 6.90
CA PHE A 240 -19.27 -12.52 5.91
C PHE A 240 -19.07 -12.02 4.47
N ASN A 241 -19.67 -10.88 4.11
CA ASN A 241 -19.55 -10.34 2.76
C ASN A 241 -18.10 -9.89 2.45
N TRP A 242 -17.36 -9.44 3.47
CA TRP A 242 -15.94 -9.08 3.36
C TRP A 242 -15.10 -10.28 2.92
N TYR A 243 -15.30 -11.44 3.55
CA TYR A 243 -14.58 -12.68 3.23
C TYR A 243 -14.96 -13.23 1.86
N THR A 244 -16.26 -13.26 1.54
CA THR A 244 -16.73 -13.76 0.24
C THR A 244 -16.19 -12.92 -0.91
N ARG A 245 -16.21 -11.59 -0.81
CA ARG A 245 -15.68 -10.70 -1.85
C ARG A 245 -14.19 -10.91 -2.13
N ARG A 246 -13.39 -11.11 -1.08
CA ARG A 246 -11.95 -11.38 -1.20
C ARG A 246 -11.68 -12.73 -1.83
N ALA A 247 -12.36 -13.77 -1.35
CA ALA A 247 -12.20 -15.11 -1.90
C ALA A 247 -12.58 -15.16 -3.38
N VAL A 248 -13.68 -14.51 -3.77
CA VAL A 248 -14.12 -14.43 -5.16
C VAL A 248 -13.13 -13.66 -6.01
N LEU A 249 -12.72 -12.45 -5.61
CA LEU A 249 -11.80 -11.64 -6.42
C LEU A 249 -10.40 -12.29 -6.54
N ALA A 250 -9.90 -12.91 -5.46
CA ALA A 250 -8.67 -13.70 -5.52
C ALA A 250 -8.80 -14.88 -6.51
N GLY A 251 -9.94 -15.57 -6.51
CA GLY A 251 -10.24 -16.62 -7.48
C GLY A 251 -10.30 -16.11 -8.92
N ILE A 252 -10.91 -14.95 -9.15
CA ILE A 252 -10.96 -14.30 -10.47
C ILE A 252 -9.56 -13.93 -10.94
N TYR A 253 -8.76 -13.27 -10.09
CA TYR A 253 -7.39 -12.91 -10.41
C TYR A 253 -6.56 -14.15 -10.78
N ASN A 254 -6.51 -15.16 -9.91
CA ASN A 254 -5.70 -16.36 -10.13
C ASN A 254 -6.15 -17.13 -11.38
N THR A 255 -7.45 -17.28 -11.61
CA THR A 255 -7.94 -18.01 -12.81
C THR A 255 -7.69 -17.23 -14.10
N THR A 256 -7.78 -15.90 -14.06
CA THR A 256 -7.46 -15.04 -15.21
C THR A 256 -5.96 -15.06 -15.52
N GLU A 257 -5.12 -15.05 -14.48
CA GLU A 257 -3.67 -15.21 -14.60
C GLU A 257 -3.30 -16.56 -15.27
N LEU A 258 -3.98 -17.65 -14.88
CA LEU A 258 -3.80 -18.96 -15.52
C LEU A 258 -4.20 -18.97 -17.00
N VAL A 259 -5.29 -18.28 -17.36
CA VAL A 259 -5.73 -18.13 -18.76
C VAL A 259 -4.72 -17.31 -19.56
N MET A 260 -4.22 -16.21 -18.99
CA MET A 260 -3.27 -15.31 -19.64
C MET A 260 -1.98 -16.00 -20.09
N MET A 261 -1.50 -16.97 -19.32
CA MET A 261 -0.30 -17.74 -19.67
C MET A 261 -0.46 -18.62 -20.92
N GLN A 262 -1.69 -18.92 -21.32
CA GLN A 262 -2.00 -19.75 -22.49
C GLN A 262 -2.53 -18.92 -23.67
N ASP A 263 -2.71 -17.63 -23.47
CA ASP A 263 -3.33 -16.73 -24.42
C ASP A 263 -2.29 -16.20 -25.43
N SER A 264 -2.59 -16.40 -26.71
CA SER A 264 -1.80 -15.92 -27.86
C SER A 264 -2.61 -14.99 -28.77
N SER A 265 -3.79 -14.56 -28.32
CA SER A 265 -4.61 -13.57 -29.02
C SER A 265 -3.94 -12.20 -29.03
N PRO A 266 -4.25 -11.33 -30.02
CA PRO A 266 -3.74 -9.96 -30.05
C PRO A 266 -4.04 -9.22 -28.75
N ASP A 267 -3.03 -8.59 -28.15
CA ASP A 267 -3.13 -7.87 -26.86
C ASP A 267 -3.91 -8.60 -25.75
N TYR A 268 -3.87 -9.94 -25.72
CA TYR A 268 -4.57 -10.76 -24.71
C TYR A 268 -6.11 -10.56 -24.67
N GLU A 269 -6.73 -10.24 -25.81
CA GLU A 269 -8.18 -10.06 -25.94
C GLU A 269 -9.01 -11.22 -25.33
N ASP A 270 -8.55 -12.46 -25.48
CA ASP A 270 -9.23 -13.63 -24.92
C ASP A 270 -9.17 -13.67 -23.38
N THR A 271 -8.06 -13.25 -22.79
CA THR A 271 -7.89 -13.07 -21.35
C THR A 271 -8.84 -12.01 -20.80
N TRP A 272 -8.93 -10.85 -21.46
CA TRP A 272 -9.79 -9.76 -21.01
C TRP A 272 -11.28 -10.10 -21.14
N ARG A 273 -11.65 -10.85 -22.18
CA ARG A 273 -13.00 -11.42 -22.33
C ARG A 273 -13.30 -12.44 -21.23
N PHE A 274 -12.34 -13.29 -20.86
CA PHE A 274 -12.50 -14.21 -19.74
C PHE A 274 -12.70 -13.47 -18.42
N LEU A 275 -11.89 -12.43 -18.16
CA LEU A 275 -11.99 -11.58 -16.98
C LEU A 275 -13.37 -10.92 -16.87
N GLU A 276 -13.86 -10.32 -17.96
CA GLU A 276 -15.18 -9.71 -18.02
C GLU A 276 -16.28 -10.71 -17.65
N ASN A 277 -16.25 -11.92 -18.23
CA ASN A 277 -17.21 -12.96 -17.91
C ASN A 277 -17.18 -13.34 -16.42
N ARG A 278 -15.98 -13.48 -15.83
CA ARG A 278 -15.81 -13.84 -14.41
C ARG A 278 -16.27 -12.75 -13.45
N ILE A 279 -16.03 -11.48 -13.77
CA ILE A 279 -16.55 -10.35 -12.99
C ILE A 279 -18.07 -10.29 -13.08
N ASN A 280 -18.64 -10.47 -14.29
CA ASN A 280 -20.09 -10.49 -14.49
C ASN A 280 -20.77 -11.62 -13.70
N ASP A 281 -20.19 -12.83 -13.72
CA ASP A 281 -20.67 -13.96 -12.92
C ASP A 281 -20.70 -13.63 -11.42
N ALA A 282 -19.62 -13.02 -10.90
CA ALA A 282 -19.52 -12.63 -9.50
C ALA A 282 -20.54 -11.57 -9.08
N MET A 283 -20.78 -10.57 -9.93
CA MET A 283 -21.76 -9.52 -9.66
C MET A 283 -23.19 -10.09 -9.68
N ASN A 284 -23.49 -10.99 -10.63
CA ASN A 284 -24.78 -11.65 -10.75
C ASN A 284 -25.09 -12.59 -9.56
N MET A 285 -24.10 -13.35 -9.07
CA MET A 285 -24.25 -14.20 -7.89
C MET A 285 -24.70 -13.40 -6.65
N GLY A 286 -24.20 -12.17 -6.49
CA GLY A 286 -24.62 -11.26 -5.42
C GLY A 286 -26.10 -10.87 -5.48
N HIS A 287 -26.66 -10.74 -6.69
CA HIS A 287 -28.08 -10.41 -6.90
C HIS A 287 -28.99 -11.60 -6.60
N THR A 288 -28.65 -12.79 -7.10
CA THR A 288 -29.45 -14.01 -6.87
C THR A 288 -29.54 -14.37 -5.40
N ALA A 289 -28.42 -14.30 -4.65
CA ALA A 289 -28.41 -14.60 -3.23
C ALA A 289 -29.31 -13.65 -2.41
N LYS A 290 -29.29 -12.35 -2.72
CA LYS A 290 -30.14 -11.35 -2.06
C LYS A 290 -31.62 -11.52 -2.40
N GLN A 291 -31.92 -11.79 -3.67
CA GLN A 291 -33.30 -11.97 -4.14
C GLN A 291 -33.96 -13.21 -3.52
N VAL A 292 -33.23 -14.31 -3.37
CA VAL A 292 -33.75 -15.52 -2.72
C VAL A 292 -34.06 -15.25 -1.24
N LYS A 293 -33.18 -14.54 -0.53
CA LYS A 293 -33.41 -14.18 0.88
C LYS A 293 -34.63 -13.26 1.04
N SER A 294 -34.73 -12.19 0.24
CA SER A 294 -35.85 -11.24 0.35
C SER A 294 -37.19 -11.88 -0.03
N THR A 295 -37.19 -12.76 -1.04
CA THR A 295 -38.40 -13.50 -1.44
C THR A 295 -38.81 -14.49 -0.36
N GLY A 296 -37.86 -15.17 0.29
CA GLY A 296 -38.13 -16.05 1.42
C GLY A 296 -38.72 -15.31 2.62
N GLU A 297 -38.15 -14.17 3.00
CA GLU A 297 -38.67 -13.32 4.08
C GLU A 297 -40.07 -12.79 3.77
N ALA A 298 -40.31 -12.32 2.55
CA ALA A 298 -41.63 -11.86 2.10
C ALA A 298 -42.67 -12.98 2.11
N LEU A 299 -42.30 -14.21 1.71
CA LEU A 299 -43.18 -15.38 1.73
C LEU A 299 -43.57 -15.74 3.17
N VAL A 300 -42.60 -15.76 4.09
CA VAL A 300 -42.84 -16.05 5.51
C VAL A 300 -43.76 -14.99 6.13
N GLN A 301 -43.52 -13.71 5.85
CA GLN A 301 -44.40 -12.63 6.32
C GLN A 301 -45.82 -12.73 5.74
N GLY A 302 -45.96 -13.06 4.46
CA GLY A 302 -47.26 -13.30 3.82
C GLY A 302 -48.02 -14.46 4.45
N LEU A 303 -47.34 -15.58 4.72
CA LEU A 303 -47.91 -16.74 5.41
C LEU A 303 -48.34 -16.41 6.85
N MET A 304 -47.54 -15.65 7.59
CA MET A 304 -47.89 -15.22 8.95
C MET A 304 -49.07 -14.24 8.95
N GLY A 305 -49.13 -13.31 8.00
CA GLY A 305 -50.27 -12.41 7.82
C GLY A 305 -51.57 -13.16 7.49
N ALA A 306 -51.50 -14.17 6.63
CA ALA A 306 -52.63 -15.04 6.31
C ALA A 306 -53.07 -15.87 7.54
N ALA A 307 -52.13 -16.40 8.31
CA ALA A 307 -52.41 -17.15 9.54
C ALA A 307 -53.08 -16.28 10.62
N VAL A 308 -52.63 -15.03 10.81
CA VAL A 308 -53.28 -14.07 11.72
C VAL A 308 -54.68 -13.72 11.26
N THR A 309 -54.88 -13.53 9.95
CA THR A 309 -56.22 -13.25 9.38
C THR A 309 -57.17 -14.42 9.58
N LEU A 310 -56.71 -15.65 9.33
CA LEU A 310 -57.47 -16.87 9.61
C LEU A 310 -57.79 -17.01 11.10
N LYS A 311 -56.83 -16.74 12.00
CA LYS A 311 -57.04 -16.74 13.45
C LYS A 311 -58.10 -15.72 13.88
N ASN A 312 -58.14 -14.54 13.25
CA ASN A 312 -59.13 -13.50 13.53
C ASN A 312 -60.52 -13.84 12.97
N LEU A 313 -60.60 -14.46 11.78
CA LEU A 313 -61.85 -14.88 11.15
C LEU A 313 -62.47 -16.12 11.82
N THR A 314 -61.65 -16.99 12.40
CA THR A 314 -62.11 -18.23 13.09
C THR A 314 -62.55 -18.00 14.54
N GLY A 315 -62.50 -16.76 15.05
CA GLY A 315 -63.14 -16.41 16.32
C GLY A 315 -62.50 -17.00 17.58
N LEU A 316 -61.23 -17.48 17.53
CA LEU A 316 -60.53 -18.08 18.67
C LEU A 316 -60.09 -17.08 19.77
N ASN A 317 -60.68 -15.88 19.81
CA ASN A 317 -60.42 -14.88 20.84
C ASN A 317 -61.66 -14.61 21.71
N GLN A 318 -62.36 -15.67 22.12
CA GLN A 318 -63.31 -15.57 23.24
C GLN A 318 -62.55 -15.74 24.55
N ARG A 319 -62.32 -14.59 25.20
CA ARG A 319 -61.87 -14.48 26.59
C ARG A 319 -62.76 -15.34 27.50
N ARG A 320 -62.12 -16.11 28.38
CA ARG A 320 -62.63 -16.38 29.73
C ARG A 320 -61.51 -16.20 30.73
#